data_AF-A0AAJ2T855-F1
#
_entry.id   AF-A0AAJ2T855-F1
#
_cell.length_a   1.000
_cell.length_b   1.000
_cell.length_c   1.000
_cell.angle_alpha   90.00
_cell.angle_beta   90.00
_cell.angle_gamma   90.00
#
_symmetry.space_group_name_H-M   'P 1'
#
loop_
_entity.id
_entity.type
_entity.pdbx_description
1 polymer ?
#
loop_
_entity_poly.entity_id
_entity_poly.type
_entity_poly.pdbx_seq_one_letter_code
_entity_poly.pdbx_strand_id
1 'polypeptide(L)'
;MQETEKITYRTGTIAPPPEYEPVTAGTDERFRQYVTKPEQPQEPVSEEERRDAEEYFESREENGDGADNTAWHNSTRNIVTNIGYLIGVRRELFDRDFALGDPEAFDVLERNRDAKIIRELCRIRCAIERYFGPINRAMRFEYKTIMNLPQYVPTDAIMYLSGVGINIVRGSNRMLYEYVIDINGYISDRINNCSKLFPIWLNWQYVRDLFVMPNGRTQEGTRAAAEAYYSNRMNYPYQSYINWKVEPDQGNILLNDKKFVTLLYKQHHDNFTDLSKVTDAGEKIKNSIYDFVADAKKVVLVVDCENSDPYKLTATLNNLDTDEIAKISKIILYNDIHASTAWGLLTNYAKGIEVEHIMTERVKDNKSLVDIRLSTGVCREFFANGVDSFMLVSSDSDYWGLIESLPDARFLVMLERGKSSFDIKQALSSREIFYCYIDDFCTGNSGDIKMAALIGEIKKYIAAKVNLNVNVMLDEVYRSTRVRMTSAEEKQFYQKYIKPMHLVIEDDGNVRIELRSK
;
A
#
# COMPACT_ATOMS: atom_id res chain seq x y z
N MET A 1 22.41 -43.97 -52.09
CA MET A 1 23.61 -43.33 -52.68
C MET A 1 23.09 -42.29 -53.66
N GLN A 2 23.03 -41.04 -53.22
CA GLN A 2 22.55 -39.91 -54.03
C GLN A 2 23.76 -39.18 -54.62
N GLU A 3 23.61 -38.78 -55.87
CA GLU A 3 24.57 -38.09 -56.71
C GLU A 3 24.98 -36.73 -56.12
N THR A 4 26.28 -36.47 -56.14
CA THR A 4 26.92 -35.21 -55.79
C THR A 4 27.08 -34.35 -57.05
N GLU A 5 26.22 -33.36 -57.23
CA GLU A 5 26.48 -32.24 -58.15
C GLU A 5 27.45 -31.24 -57.50
N LYS A 6 28.58 -31.05 -58.17
CA LYS A 6 29.58 -30.01 -57.88
C LYS A 6 29.05 -28.65 -58.34
N ILE A 7 28.97 -27.69 -57.43
CA ILE A 7 28.87 -26.27 -57.77
C ILE A 7 30.18 -25.57 -57.37
N THR A 8 30.82 -25.02 -58.39
CA THR A 8 32.06 -24.24 -58.36
C THR A 8 31.75 -22.81 -57.88
N TYR A 9 32.33 -22.37 -56.77
CA TYR A 9 32.22 -20.97 -56.33
C TYR A 9 33.31 -20.11 -57.00
N ARG A 10 32.87 -19.02 -57.66
CA ARG A 10 33.72 -17.95 -58.17
C ARG A 10 34.47 -17.28 -57.00
N THR A 11 35.79 -17.17 -57.12
CA THR A 11 36.62 -16.29 -56.28
C THR A 11 36.30 -14.84 -56.60
N GLY A 12 35.39 -14.24 -55.83
CA GLY A 12 35.22 -12.79 -55.73
C GLY A 12 35.99 -12.28 -54.50
N THR A 13 36.97 -11.42 -54.73
CA THR A 13 37.67 -10.64 -53.70
C THR A 13 36.66 -9.76 -52.96
N ILE A 14 36.39 -10.08 -51.70
CA ILE A 14 35.61 -9.23 -50.79
C ILE A 14 36.54 -8.11 -50.33
N ALA A 15 36.16 -6.86 -50.59
CA ALA A 15 36.87 -5.68 -50.07
C ALA A 15 36.87 -5.70 -48.53
N PRO A 16 37.97 -5.31 -47.86
CA PRO A 16 37.98 -5.24 -46.40
C PRO A 16 36.93 -4.23 -45.91
N PRO A 17 36.31 -4.47 -44.74
CA PRO A 17 35.38 -3.51 -44.14
C PRO A 17 36.09 -2.16 -43.93
N PRO A 18 35.37 -1.03 -44.04
CA PRO A 18 35.97 0.28 -43.82
C PRO A 18 36.59 0.33 -42.42
N GLU A 19 37.85 0.77 -42.36
CA GLU A 19 38.55 1.02 -41.11
C GLU A 19 37.71 1.97 -40.26
N TYR A 20 37.24 1.47 -39.12
CA TYR A 20 36.65 2.32 -38.09
C TYR A 20 37.77 3.21 -37.55
N GLU A 21 37.74 4.49 -37.94
CA GLU A 21 38.50 5.50 -37.23
C GLU A 21 38.06 5.48 -35.76
N PRO A 22 38.99 5.37 -34.80
CA PRO A 22 38.65 5.45 -33.39
C PRO A 22 38.11 6.86 -33.14
N VAL A 23 36.85 6.96 -32.70
CA VAL A 23 36.29 8.23 -32.22
C VAL A 23 37.14 8.66 -31.04
N THR A 24 38.05 9.60 -31.31
CA THR A 24 38.88 10.26 -30.33
C THR A 24 37.99 10.86 -29.27
N ALA A 25 38.33 10.60 -28.00
CA ALA A 25 37.71 11.20 -26.84
C ALA A 25 37.66 12.72 -27.00
N GLY A 26 36.49 13.23 -27.37
CA GLY A 26 36.15 14.64 -27.32
C GLY A 26 36.10 15.07 -25.86
N THR A 27 37.04 15.95 -25.52
CA THR A 27 37.17 16.70 -24.27
C THR A 27 35.87 17.41 -23.89
N ASP A 28 35.13 16.88 -22.91
CA ASP A 28 34.14 17.67 -22.16
C ASP A 28 34.63 17.80 -20.71
N GLU A 29 35.22 18.97 -20.41
CA GLU A 29 35.74 19.34 -19.08
C GLU A 29 34.67 19.33 -17.98
N ARG A 30 33.39 19.14 -18.31
CA ARG A 30 32.32 18.92 -17.33
C ARG A 30 32.38 17.55 -16.63
N PHE A 31 33.09 16.56 -17.20
CA PHE A 31 33.18 15.21 -16.62
C PHE A 31 34.29 15.03 -15.57
N ARG A 32 35.21 15.97 -15.40
CA ARG A 32 36.25 15.89 -14.35
C ARG A 32 35.78 16.37 -12.97
N GLN A 33 34.69 17.12 -12.90
CA GLN A 33 34.26 17.79 -11.66
C GLN A 33 33.49 16.86 -10.71
N TYR A 34 32.99 15.73 -11.22
CA TYR A 34 32.11 14.81 -10.47
C TYR A 34 32.77 13.47 -10.11
N VAL A 35 34.07 13.27 -10.40
CA VAL A 35 34.76 11.98 -10.16
C VAL A 35 35.78 12.03 -9.02
N THR A 36 36.02 13.19 -8.40
CA THR A 36 36.97 13.26 -7.27
C THR A 36 36.56 14.27 -6.21
N LYS A 37 35.60 13.90 -5.33
CA LYS A 37 35.60 14.36 -3.93
C LYS A 37 34.97 13.25 -3.05
N PRO A 38 35.63 12.81 -1.97
CA PRO A 38 34.95 12.05 -0.92
C PRO A 38 33.93 12.99 -0.24
N GLU A 39 32.67 12.57 -0.19
CA GLU A 39 31.60 13.30 0.51
C GLU A 39 31.86 13.28 2.02
N GLN A 40 31.82 14.47 2.64
CA GLN A 40 31.84 14.61 4.10
C GLN A 40 30.46 14.28 4.69
N PRO A 41 30.38 13.77 5.93
CA PRO A 41 29.10 13.51 6.58
C PRO A 41 28.32 14.82 6.75
N GLN A 42 27.09 14.88 6.23
CA GLN A 42 26.17 15.99 6.47
C GLN A 42 25.17 15.62 7.57
N GLU A 43 24.88 16.58 8.44
CA GLU A 43 23.96 16.45 9.57
C GLU A 43 22.51 16.21 9.11
N PRO A 44 21.68 15.56 9.95
CA PRO A 44 20.27 15.32 9.65
C PRO A 44 19.49 16.63 9.48
N VAL A 45 18.58 16.63 8.50
CA VAL A 45 17.67 17.74 8.17
C VAL A 45 16.70 17.98 9.33
N SER A 46 16.57 19.24 9.75
CA SER A 46 15.70 19.66 10.86
C SER A 46 14.20 19.59 10.51
N GLU A 47 13.32 19.50 11.52
CA GLU A 47 11.85 19.53 11.31
C GLU A 47 11.38 20.82 10.63
N GLU A 48 12.06 21.94 10.88
CA GLU A 48 11.74 23.24 10.28
C GLU A 48 12.06 23.24 8.77
N GLU A 49 13.20 22.65 8.37
CA GLU A 49 13.53 22.45 6.94
C GLU A 49 12.61 21.46 6.23
N ARG A 50 12.00 20.50 6.96
CA ARG A 50 10.97 19.61 6.41
C ARG A 50 9.68 20.37 6.15
N ARG A 51 9.25 21.19 7.11
CA ARG A 51 8.06 22.02 7.01
C ARG A 51 8.18 23.08 5.91
N ASP A 52 9.35 23.70 5.78
CA ASP A 52 9.65 24.66 4.71
C ASP A 52 9.67 23.98 3.33
N ALA A 53 10.12 22.72 3.24
CA ALA A 53 10.06 21.95 2.00
C ALA A 53 8.61 21.57 1.64
N GLU A 54 7.81 21.15 2.63
CA GLU A 54 6.37 20.90 2.47
C GLU A 54 5.64 22.16 1.95
N GLU A 55 5.86 23.30 2.59
CA GLU A 55 5.28 24.60 2.20
C GLU A 55 5.79 25.07 0.82
N TYR A 56 7.05 24.79 0.48
CA TYR A 56 7.60 25.08 -0.85
C TYR A 56 7.01 24.20 -1.96
N PHE A 57 6.68 22.93 -1.68
CA PHE A 57 6.02 22.06 -2.64
C PHE A 57 4.54 22.38 -2.78
N GLU A 58 3.84 22.69 -1.68
CA GLU A 58 2.45 23.18 -1.70
C GLU A 58 2.32 24.50 -2.46
N SER A 59 3.22 25.46 -2.22
CA SER A 59 3.22 26.73 -2.96
C SER A 59 3.56 26.56 -4.45
N ARG A 60 4.21 25.47 -4.85
CA ARG A 60 4.45 25.10 -6.26
C ARG A 60 3.30 24.29 -6.88
N GLU A 61 2.47 23.66 -6.06
CA GLU A 61 1.17 23.11 -6.46
C GLU A 61 0.12 24.24 -6.62
N GLU A 62 0.20 25.30 -5.82
CA GLU A 62 -0.66 26.50 -5.93
C GLU A 62 -0.24 27.46 -7.06
N ASN A 63 1.06 27.66 -7.29
CA ASN A 63 1.58 28.57 -8.33
C ASN A 63 1.97 27.79 -9.59
N GLY A 64 0.98 27.58 -10.45
CA GLY A 64 1.09 26.77 -11.66
C GLY A 64 2.19 27.21 -12.63
N ASP A 65 3.14 26.28 -12.84
CA ASP A 65 3.88 26.14 -14.09
C ASP A 65 3.54 24.77 -14.71
N GLY A 66 2.72 24.81 -15.76
CA GLY A 66 2.53 23.71 -16.73
C GLY A 66 1.51 22.63 -16.34
N ALA A 67 0.24 22.86 -16.71
CA ALA A 67 -0.84 21.95 -17.16
C ALA A 67 -1.02 20.49 -16.65
N ASP A 68 -0.17 19.91 -15.81
CA ASP A 68 -0.23 18.49 -15.42
C ASP A 68 -0.13 18.26 -13.87
N ASN A 69 0.07 19.33 -13.09
CA ASN A 69 0.27 19.25 -11.64
C ASN A 69 -1.00 19.42 -10.79
N THR A 70 -2.12 19.89 -11.36
CA THR A 70 -3.42 19.95 -10.66
C THR A 70 -4.10 18.58 -10.55
N ALA A 71 -3.61 17.56 -11.27
CA ALA A 71 -4.23 16.23 -11.33
C ALA A 71 -3.95 15.34 -10.10
N TRP A 72 -2.93 15.67 -9.30
CA TRP A 72 -2.38 14.75 -8.28
C TRP A 72 -2.42 15.27 -6.84
N HIS A 73 -3.11 16.39 -6.59
CA HIS A 73 -3.30 17.00 -5.28
C HIS A 73 -3.88 16.01 -4.25
N ASN A 74 -3.40 16.07 -3.01
CA ASN A 74 -3.73 15.20 -1.85
C ASN A 74 -3.49 13.69 -2.03
N SER A 75 -2.62 13.25 -2.94
CA SER A 75 -2.33 11.82 -3.07
C SER A 75 -1.53 11.30 -1.86
N THR A 76 -1.86 10.09 -1.39
CA THR A 76 -1.03 9.36 -0.41
C THR A 76 0.30 8.92 -1.01
N ARG A 77 1.21 8.44 -0.15
CA ARG A 77 2.56 7.98 -0.54
C ARG A 77 2.95 6.59 0.00
N ASN A 78 2.01 5.83 0.55
CA ASN A 78 2.28 4.56 1.22
C ASN A 78 2.79 3.48 0.24
N ILE A 79 2.23 3.44 -0.96
CA ILE A 79 2.60 2.44 -1.97
C ILE A 79 3.96 2.80 -2.58
N VAL A 80 4.15 4.06 -2.97
CA VAL A 80 5.43 4.50 -3.58
C VAL A 80 6.60 4.40 -2.61
N THR A 81 6.38 4.63 -1.30
CA THR A 81 7.36 4.39 -0.23
C THR A 81 7.82 2.93 -0.22
N ASN A 82 6.86 1.99 -0.20
CA ASN A 82 7.15 0.55 -0.20
C ASN A 82 7.89 0.12 -1.47
N ILE A 83 7.46 0.61 -2.63
CA ILE A 83 8.13 0.31 -3.91
C ILE A 83 9.54 0.89 -3.91
N GLY A 84 9.71 2.18 -3.56
CA GLY A 84 11.01 2.85 -3.50
C GLY A 84 12.00 2.10 -2.60
N TYR A 85 11.55 1.61 -1.45
CA TYR A 85 12.38 0.85 -0.54
C TYR A 85 12.80 -0.50 -1.17
N LEU A 86 11.84 -1.25 -1.71
CA LEU A 86 12.08 -2.59 -2.28
C LEU A 86 12.97 -2.54 -3.53
N ILE A 87 12.92 -1.49 -4.33
CA ILE A 87 13.76 -1.36 -5.54
C ILE A 87 15.18 -0.87 -5.22
N GLY A 88 15.47 -0.56 -3.95
CA GLY A 88 16.81 -0.20 -3.49
C GLY A 88 17.13 1.28 -3.55
N VAL A 89 16.13 2.17 -3.52
CA VAL A 89 16.37 3.62 -3.43
C VAL A 89 17.14 3.93 -2.14
N ARG A 90 18.16 4.79 -2.23
CA ARG A 90 19.07 5.08 -1.10
C ARG A 90 18.35 5.79 0.04
N ARG A 91 18.77 5.56 1.29
CA ARG A 91 18.14 6.16 2.49
C ARG A 91 18.16 7.68 2.43
N GLU A 92 19.28 8.26 1.98
CA GLU A 92 19.41 9.73 1.88
C GLU A 92 18.36 10.40 0.98
N LEU A 93 17.74 9.63 0.06
CA LEU A 93 16.64 10.15 -0.76
C LEU A 93 15.30 10.10 -0.03
N PHE A 94 15.08 9.17 0.90
CA PHE A 94 13.92 9.21 1.79
C PHE A 94 14.01 10.39 2.77
N ASP A 95 15.23 10.76 3.17
CA ASP A 95 15.44 11.91 4.06
C ASP A 95 15.26 13.27 3.35
N ARG A 96 15.31 13.30 2.01
CA ARG A 96 15.34 14.55 1.21
C ARG A 96 14.18 14.70 0.24
N ASP A 97 13.68 13.59 -0.31
CA ASP A 97 12.62 13.59 -1.31
C ASP A 97 11.31 13.13 -0.68
N PHE A 98 10.44 14.10 -0.43
CA PHE A 98 9.13 13.90 0.16
C PHE A 98 8.26 12.91 -0.61
N ALA A 99 8.51 12.69 -1.92
CA ALA A 99 7.79 11.69 -2.72
C ALA A 99 7.94 10.26 -2.19
N LEU A 100 9.03 9.95 -1.48
CA LEU A 100 9.34 8.62 -0.95
C LEU A 100 8.79 8.36 0.47
N GLY A 101 8.08 9.32 1.05
CA GLY A 101 7.48 9.20 2.38
C GLY A 101 8.44 9.52 3.53
N ASP A 102 7.95 9.36 4.76
CA ASP A 102 8.68 9.71 5.99
C ASP A 102 9.82 8.70 6.28
N PRO A 103 11.00 9.17 6.73
CA PRO A 103 12.05 8.34 7.31
C PRO A 103 11.60 7.25 8.31
N GLU A 104 10.53 7.46 9.08
CA GLU A 104 10.00 6.41 9.97
C GLU A 104 9.52 5.17 9.21
N ALA A 105 8.89 5.35 8.06
CA ALA A 105 8.41 4.25 7.22
C ALA A 105 9.59 3.43 6.68
N PHE A 106 10.71 4.08 6.35
CA PHE A 106 11.94 3.39 5.97
C PHE A 106 12.43 2.46 7.10
N ASP A 107 12.48 2.94 8.33
CA ASP A 107 12.96 2.15 9.47
C ASP A 107 12.03 0.97 9.80
N VAL A 108 10.72 1.10 9.58
CA VAL A 108 9.78 -0.02 9.68
C VAL A 108 10.09 -1.09 8.62
N LEU A 109 10.33 -0.69 7.37
CA LEU A 109 10.67 -1.61 6.27
C LEU A 109 12.05 -2.24 6.44
N GLU A 110 13.01 -1.51 7.02
CA GLU A 110 14.36 -1.96 7.35
C GLU A 110 14.36 -3.11 8.37
N ARG A 111 13.41 -3.09 9.31
CA ARG A 111 13.21 -4.17 10.30
C ARG A 111 12.51 -5.39 9.71
N ASN A 112 11.83 -5.26 8.56
CA ASN A 112 11.19 -6.38 7.89
C ASN A 112 12.21 -7.20 7.09
N ARG A 113 12.45 -8.44 7.55
CA ARG A 113 13.44 -9.35 6.93
C ARG A 113 13.18 -9.62 5.45
N ASP A 114 11.94 -9.90 5.06
CA ASP A 114 11.61 -10.22 3.68
C ASP A 114 11.78 -8.99 2.76
N ALA A 115 11.33 -7.83 3.24
CA ALA A 115 11.50 -6.57 2.53
C ALA A 115 12.98 -6.23 2.32
N LYS A 116 13.80 -6.35 3.38
CA LYS A 116 15.24 -6.08 3.32
C LYS A 116 15.97 -7.05 2.37
N ILE A 117 15.60 -8.33 2.35
CA ILE A 117 16.17 -9.29 1.38
C ILE A 117 15.89 -8.85 -0.07
N ILE A 118 14.65 -8.49 -0.40
CA ILE A 118 14.28 -8.03 -1.74
C ILE A 118 15.01 -6.73 -2.11
N ARG A 119 15.08 -5.78 -1.16
CA ARG A 119 15.82 -4.53 -1.31
C ARG A 119 17.29 -4.78 -1.67
N GLU A 120 18.00 -5.60 -0.91
CA GLU A 120 19.42 -5.84 -1.14
C GLU A 120 19.68 -6.56 -2.47
N LEU A 121 18.80 -7.49 -2.85
CA LEU A 121 18.84 -8.13 -4.17
C LEU A 121 18.65 -7.11 -5.30
N CYS A 122 17.67 -6.21 -5.16
CA CYS A 122 17.42 -5.16 -6.15
C CYS A 122 18.56 -4.12 -6.21
N ARG A 123 19.16 -3.75 -5.07
CA ARG A 123 20.35 -2.87 -5.01
C ARG A 123 21.51 -3.45 -5.81
N ILE A 124 21.83 -4.73 -5.62
CA ILE A 124 22.91 -5.40 -6.34
C ILE A 124 22.57 -5.52 -7.83
N ARG A 125 21.33 -5.93 -8.17
CA ARG A 125 20.89 -6.01 -9.58
C ARG A 125 21.03 -4.65 -10.28
N CYS A 126 20.47 -3.60 -9.68
CA CYS A 126 20.52 -2.26 -10.22
C CYS A 126 21.96 -1.75 -10.39
N ALA A 127 22.85 -2.03 -9.43
CA ALA A 127 24.27 -1.71 -9.52
C ALA A 127 24.96 -2.42 -10.71
N ILE A 128 24.66 -3.71 -10.91
CA ILE A 128 25.18 -4.47 -12.04
C ILE A 128 24.64 -3.92 -13.37
N GLU A 129 23.33 -3.67 -13.48
CA GLU A 129 22.71 -3.09 -14.69
C GLU A 129 23.28 -1.71 -15.00
N ARG A 130 23.55 -0.88 -13.98
CA ARG A 130 24.12 0.46 -14.15
C ARG A 130 25.56 0.41 -14.65
N TYR A 131 26.38 -0.45 -14.06
CA TYR A 131 27.83 -0.51 -14.31
C TYR A 131 28.27 -1.77 -15.05
N PHE A 132 27.40 -2.36 -15.86
CA PHE A 132 27.64 -3.65 -16.52
C PHE A 132 28.95 -3.67 -17.31
N GLY A 133 29.20 -2.65 -18.14
CA GLY A 133 30.41 -2.54 -18.95
C GLY A 133 31.71 -2.56 -18.13
N PRO A 134 31.90 -1.61 -17.19
CA PRO A 134 33.05 -1.59 -16.29
C PRO A 134 33.23 -2.88 -15.46
N ILE A 135 32.15 -3.41 -14.87
CA ILE A 135 32.21 -4.63 -14.07
C ILE A 135 32.61 -5.82 -14.94
N ASN A 136 31.95 -6.01 -16.10
CA ASN A 136 32.23 -7.13 -16.99
C ASN A 136 33.67 -7.08 -17.54
N ARG A 137 34.20 -5.88 -17.81
CA ARG A 137 35.61 -5.70 -18.19
C ARG A 137 36.55 -6.13 -17.08
N ALA A 138 36.33 -5.64 -15.85
CA ALA A 138 37.16 -5.98 -14.70
C ALA A 138 37.11 -7.49 -14.39
N MET A 139 35.96 -8.14 -14.53
CA MET A 139 35.83 -9.58 -14.35
C MET A 139 36.58 -10.37 -15.43
N ARG A 140 36.47 -9.98 -16.71
CA ARG A 140 37.08 -10.71 -17.84
C ARG A 140 38.59 -10.53 -17.95
N PHE A 141 39.09 -9.33 -17.68
CA PHE A 141 40.49 -8.97 -17.98
C PHE A 141 41.34 -8.76 -16.73
N GLU A 142 40.72 -8.45 -15.58
CA GLU A 142 41.44 -8.21 -14.31
C GLU A 142 41.21 -9.32 -13.28
N TYR A 143 40.48 -10.38 -13.64
CA TYR A 143 40.16 -11.52 -12.77
C TYR A 143 39.52 -11.12 -11.43
N LYS A 144 38.85 -9.96 -11.38
CA LYS A 144 38.12 -9.48 -10.20
C LYS A 144 36.77 -10.16 -10.09
N THR A 145 36.27 -10.32 -8.86
CA THR A 145 34.87 -10.72 -8.62
C THR A 145 34.02 -9.50 -8.29
N ILE A 146 32.69 -9.64 -8.31
CA ILE A 146 31.77 -8.58 -7.87
C ILE A 146 32.03 -8.12 -6.42
N MET A 147 32.64 -8.95 -5.57
CA MET A 147 33.07 -8.57 -4.21
C MET A 147 34.27 -7.63 -4.19
N ASN A 148 35.12 -7.69 -5.21
CA ASN A 148 36.34 -6.90 -5.31
C ASN A 148 36.13 -5.60 -6.09
N LEU A 149 34.86 -5.21 -6.29
CA LEU A 149 34.46 -4.01 -7.03
C LEU A 149 33.50 -3.13 -6.20
N PRO A 150 33.87 -2.73 -4.97
CA PRO A 150 33.01 -1.93 -4.09
C PRO A 150 32.63 -0.56 -4.66
N GLN A 151 33.41 -0.05 -5.61
CA GLN A 151 33.09 1.20 -6.32
C GLN A 151 31.90 1.07 -7.29
N TYR A 152 31.49 -0.16 -7.62
CA TYR A 152 30.36 -0.42 -8.52
C TYR A 152 29.25 -1.22 -7.86
N VAL A 153 29.58 -2.22 -7.02
CA VAL A 153 28.63 -3.16 -6.43
C VAL A 153 28.61 -2.99 -4.90
N PRO A 154 27.44 -2.83 -4.27
CA PRO A 154 27.33 -2.63 -2.82
C PRO A 154 27.75 -3.90 -2.06
N THR A 155 28.94 -3.88 -1.45
CA THR A 155 29.48 -5.03 -0.71
C THR A 155 28.74 -5.28 0.60
N ASP A 156 28.19 -4.24 1.23
CA ASP A 156 27.31 -4.32 2.40
C ASP A 156 26.08 -5.19 2.11
N ALA A 157 25.46 -5.00 0.94
CA ALA A 157 24.32 -5.78 0.48
C ALA A 157 24.68 -7.27 0.33
N ILE A 158 25.84 -7.56 -0.27
CA ILE A 158 26.29 -8.94 -0.47
C ILE A 158 26.59 -9.61 0.88
N MET A 159 27.25 -8.90 1.79
CA MET A 159 27.56 -9.40 3.14
C MET A 159 26.28 -9.70 3.93
N TYR A 160 25.30 -8.80 3.90
CA TYR A 160 24.00 -9.01 4.53
C TYR A 160 23.30 -10.26 3.97
N LEU A 161 23.22 -10.37 2.64
CA LEU A 161 22.57 -11.50 1.97
C LEU A 161 23.25 -12.83 2.31
N SER A 162 24.59 -12.87 2.34
CA SER A 162 25.32 -14.06 2.77
C SER A 162 25.02 -14.41 4.23
N GLY A 163 24.96 -13.41 5.12
CA GLY A 163 24.61 -13.59 6.53
C GLY A 163 23.20 -14.17 6.76
N VAL A 164 22.25 -13.94 5.85
CA VAL A 164 20.91 -14.55 5.90
C VAL A 164 20.78 -15.83 5.05
N GLY A 165 21.90 -16.36 4.54
CA GLY A 165 21.96 -17.64 3.82
C GLY A 165 21.78 -17.54 2.30
N ILE A 166 21.84 -16.34 1.71
CA ILE A 166 21.73 -16.10 0.27
C ILE A 166 23.12 -15.80 -0.31
N ASN A 167 23.74 -16.82 -0.89
CA ASN A 167 25.09 -16.71 -1.46
C ASN A 167 25.05 -16.38 -2.95
N ILE A 168 25.24 -15.09 -3.28
CA ILE A 168 25.32 -14.57 -4.65
C ILE A 168 26.70 -14.89 -5.27
N VAL A 169 27.77 -14.80 -4.48
CA VAL A 169 29.13 -14.98 -4.98
C VAL A 169 29.46 -16.47 -4.99
N ARG A 170 29.46 -17.08 -6.16
CA ARG A 170 29.72 -18.52 -6.34
C ARG A 170 30.82 -18.74 -7.38
N GLY A 171 31.91 -19.41 -6.98
CA GLY A 171 32.98 -19.84 -7.87
C GLY A 171 33.78 -18.71 -8.54
N SER A 172 34.89 -19.06 -9.18
CA SER A 172 35.85 -18.12 -9.77
C SER A 172 35.73 -17.95 -11.29
N ASN A 173 34.85 -18.70 -11.97
CA ASN A 173 34.75 -18.72 -13.44
C ASN A 173 33.32 -18.41 -13.93
N ARG A 174 32.70 -17.35 -13.39
CA ARG A 174 31.36 -16.93 -13.77
C ARG A 174 31.34 -15.63 -14.54
N MET A 175 30.43 -15.56 -15.50
CA MET A 175 30.17 -14.38 -16.32
C MET A 175 29.19 -13.46 -15.60
N LEU A 176 29.31 -12.14 -15.81
CA LEU A 176 28.48 -11.15 -15.09
C LEU A 176 26.96 -11.39 -15.24
N TYR A 177 26.51 -11.79 -16.43
CA TYR A 177 25.08 -12.06 -16.67
C TYR A 177 24.55 -13.26 -15.86
N GLU A 178 25.40 -14.22 -15.48
CA GLU A 178 25.01 -15.36 -14.64
C GLU A 178 24.67 -14.91 -13.22
N TYR A 179 25.35 -13.87 -12.71
CA TYR A 179 24.98 -13.25 -11.43
C TYR A 179 23.60 -12.58 -11.51
N VAL A 180 23.29 -11.91 -12.64
CA VAL A 180 21.97 -11.30 -12.86
C VAL A 180 20.87 -12.38 -12.90
N ILE A 181 21.11 -13.50 -13.58
CA ILE A 181 20.19 -14.65 -13.62
C ILE A 181 19.92 -15.19 -12.21
N ASP A 182 20.96 -15.41 -11.41
CA ASP A 182 20.81 -15.90 -10.04
C ASP A 182 20.03 -14.92 -9.16
N ILE A 183 20.35 -13.62 -9.24
CA ILE A 183 19.64 -12.57 -8.50
C ILE A 183 18.16 -12.51 -8.92
N ASN A 184 17.87 -12.58 -10.22
CA ASN A 184 16.50 -12.65 -10.72
C ASN A 184 15.76 -13.89 -10.21
N GLY A 185 16.45 -15.03 -10.10
CA GLY A 185 15.94 -16.23 -9.45
C GLY A 185 15.52 -15.96 -8.02
N TYR A 186 16.41 -15.41 -7.20
CA TYR A 186 16.13 -15.08 -5.81
C TYR A 186 15.01 -14.07 -5.63
N ILE A 187 14.92 -13.04 -6.47
CA ILE A 187 13.84 -12.05 -6.44
C ILE A 187 12.50 -12.75 -6.75
N SER A 188 12.44 -13.52 -7.84
CA SER A 188 11.21 -14.22 -8.26
C SER A 188 10.70 -15.19 -7.20
N ASP A 189 11.60 -15.88 -6.50
CA ASP A 189 11.24 -16.90 -5.51
C ASP A 189 10.78 -16.29 -4.17
N ARG A 190 11.11 -15.01 -3.90
CA ARG A 190 10.90 -14.37 -2.59
C ARG A 190 9.95 -13.19 -2.61
N ILE A 191 9.71 -12.56 -3.77
CA ILE A 191 8.92 -11.32 -3.84
C ILE A 191 7.51 -11.48 -3.26
N ASN A 192 6.92 -12.68 -3.36
CA ASN A 192 5.61 -12.99 -2.78
C ASN A 192 5.57 -12.86 -1.25
N ASN A 193 6.70 -12.95 -0.55
CA ASN A 193 6.74 -12.69 0.89
C ASN A 193 6.47 -11.22 1.24
N CYS A 194 6.67 -10.31 0.28
CA CYS A 194 6.41 -8.88 0.41
C CYS A 194 4.97 -8.48 0.08
N SER A 195 4.09 -9.42 -0.30
CA SER A 195 2.71 -9.09 -0.69
C SER A 195 1.92 -8.38 0.41
N LYS A 196 2.23 -8.70 1.67
CA LYS A 196 1.61 -8.09 2.87
C LYS A 196 1.96 -6.62 3.07
N LEU A 197 2.99 -6.11 2.40
CA LEU A 197 3.31 -4.68 2.41
C LEU A 197 2.31 -3.87 1.59
N PHE A 198 1.54 -4.52 0.73
CA PHE A 198 0.58 -3.87 -0.15
C PHE A 198 -0.84 -4.19 0.28
N PRO A 199 -1.76 -3.23 0.12
CA PRO A 199 -3.13 -3.45 0.50
C PRO A 199 -3.82 -4.44 -0.45
N ILE A 200 -4.78 -5.21 0.07
CA ILE A 200 -5.44 -6.29 -0.67
C ILE A 200 -6.20 -5.82 -1.93
N TRP A 201 -6.62 -4.56 -1.97
CA TRP A 201 -7.31 -3.98 -3.12
C TRP A 201 -6.38 -3.67 -4.29
N LEU A 202 -5.06 -3.60 -4.04
CA LEU A 202 -4.06 -3.40 -5.08
C LEU A 202 -3.72 -4.75 -5.70
N ASN A 203 -3.78 -4.85 -7.03
CA ASN A 203 -3.49 -6.10 -7.70
C ASN A 203 -2.02 -6.51 -7.51
N TRP A 204 -1.79 -7.53 -6.67
CA TRP A 204 -0.45 -8.01 -6.35
C TRP A 204 0.32 -8.48 -7.57
N GLN A 205 -0.36 -9.07 -8.57
CA GLN A 205 0.32 -9.55 -9.77
C GLN A 205 0.96 -8.39 -10.55
N TYR A 206 0.29 -7.23 -10.61
CA TYR A 206 0.84 -6.03 -11.27
C TYR A 206 2.06 -5.50 -10.52
N VAL A 207 1.99 -5.43 -9.19
CA VAL A 207 3.13 -5.02 -8.35
C VAL A 207 4.30 -5.99 -8.48
N ARG A 208 4.03 -7.30 -8.45
CA ARG A 208 5.03 -8.36 -8.59
C ARG A 208 5.80 -8.23 -9.89
N ASP A 209 5.11 -7.92 -10.98
CA ASP A 209 5.71 -7.83 -12.32
C ASP A 209 6.75 -6.72 -12.44
N LEU A 210 6.70 -5.68 -11.59
CA LEU A 210 7.73 -4.63 -11.50
C LEU A 210 9.11 -5.18 -11.08
N PHE A 211 9.12 -6.24 -10.29
CA PHE A 211 10.36 -6.83 -9.76
C PHE A 211 10.87 -7.99 -10.62
N VAL A 212 9.97 -8.68 -11.31
CA VAL A 212 10.30 -9.86 -12.13
C VAL A 212 10.73 -9.43 -13.52
N MET A 213 12.01 -9.67 -13.84
CA MET A 213 12.56 -9.36 -15.16
C MET A 213 12.02 -10.36 -16.22
N PRO A 214 11.42 -9.89 -17.33
CA PRO A 214 10.94 -10.75 -18.41
C PRO A 214 12.07 -11.57 -19.00
N ASN A 215 11.90 -12.89 -19.07
CA ASN A 215 12.94 -13.83 -19.50
C ASN A 215 14.27 -13.67 -18.75
N GLY A 216 14.26 -13.11 -17.53
CA GLY A 216 15.46 -12.75 -16.76
C GLY A 216 16.29 -13.93 -16.26
N ARG A 217 15.88 -15.17 -16.55
CA ARG A 217 16.65 -16.41 -16.34
C ARG A 217 17.46 -16.85 -17.57
N THR A 218 17.51 -16.00 -18.61
CA THR A 218 18.23 -16.25 -19.87
C THR A 218 19.21 -15.12 -20.15
N GLN A 219 20.26 -15.41 -20.92
CA GLN A 219 21.23 -14.39 -21.34
C GLN A 219 20.56 -13.34 -22.25
N GLU A 220 19.66 -13.77 -23.14
CA GLU A 220 18.93 -12.90 -24.05
C GLU A 220 18.00 -11.95 -23.30
N GLY A 221 17.25 -12.46 -22.30
CA GLY A 221 16.35 -11.64 -21.49
C GLY A 221 17.09 -10.62 -20.63
N THR A 222 18.19 -11.02 -19.98
CA THR A 222 19.03 -10.08 -19.22
C THR A 222 19.65 -8.99 -20.12
N ARG A 223 20.10 -9.36 -21.32
CA ARG A 223 20.59 -8.38 -22.31
C ARG A 223 19.51 -7.40 -22.75
N ALA A 224 18.32 -7.89 -23.08
CA ALA A 224 17.21 -7.04 -23.52
C ALA A 224 16.80 -6.04 -22.42
N ALA A 225 16.74 -6.48 -21.16
CA ALA A 225 16.47 -5.62 -20.02
C ALA A 225 17.55 -4.54 -19.82
N ALA A 226 18.82 -4.92 -19.95
CA ALA A 226 19.94 -3.98 -19.88
C ALA A 226 19.87 -2.91 -20.99
N GLU A 227 19.60 -3.32 -22.24
CA GLU A 227 19.46 -2.42 -23.39
C GLU A 227 18.30 -1.43 -23.18
N ALA A 228 17.16 -1.90 -22.67
CA ALA A 228 16.01 -1.05 -22.33
C ALA A 228 16.33 -0.06 -21.21
N TYR A 229 17.01 -0.51 -20.15
CA TYR A 229 17.43 0.32 -19.02
C TYR A 229 18.43 1.41 -19.45
N TYR A 230 19.47 1.04 -20.21
CA TYR A 230 20.47 2.02 -20.67
C TYR A 230 19.86 3.09 -21.58
N SER A 231 18.94 2.71 -22.45
CA SER A 231 18.27 3.64 -23.37
C SER A 231 17.36 4.64 -22.65
N ASN A 232 16.88 4.31 -21.45
CA ASN A 232 15.88 5.09 -20.73
C ASN A 232 16.28 5.44 -19.29
N ARG A 233 17.57 5.34 -18.93
CA ARG A 233 18.04 5.40 -17.53
C ARG A 233 17.52 6.61 -16.76
N MET A 234 17.41 7.77 -17.41
CA MET A 234 16.94 9.02 -16.79
C MET A 234 15.44 9.02 -16.50
N ASN A 235 14.66 8.16 -17.15
CA ASN A 235 13.22 8.03 -17.00
C ASN A 235 12.82 6.96 -15.98
N TYR A 236 13.78 6.18 -15.46
CA TYR A 236 13.53 5.24 -14.37
C TYR A 236 13.52 5.99 -13.03
N PRO A 237 12.56 5.70 -12.13
CA PRO A 237 12.47 6.38 -10.85
C PRO A 237 13.75 6.18 -10.05
N TYR A 238 14.38 7.28 -9.64
CA TYR A 238 15.67 7.30 -8.93
C TYR A 238 16.81 6.57 -9.67
N GLN A 239 16.66 6.38 -10.99
CA GLN A 239 17.55 5.57 -11.83
C GLN A 239 17.67 4.12 -11.34
N SER A 240 16.69 3.62 -10.59
CA SER A 240 16.63 2.25 -10.08
C SER A 240 15.98 1.32 -11.10
N TYR A 241 16.58 0.17 -11.38
CA TYR A 241 15.99 -0.78 -12.33
C TYR A 241 14.67 -1.35 -11.79
N ILE A 242 13.62 -1.24 -12.60
CA ILE A 242 12.31 -1.89 -12.44
C ILE A 242 11.84 -2.41 -13.80
N ASN A 243 11.04 -3.47 -13.83
CA ASN A 243 10.42 -3.91 -15.08
C ASN A 243 9.26 -2.98 -15.43
N TRP A 244 9.58 -1.84 -16.06
CA TRP A 244 8.64 -0.80 -16.43
C TRP A 244 8.81 -0.42 -17.89
N LYS A 245 7.70 -0.38 -18.62
CA LYS A 245 7.68 0.14 -19.99
C LYS A 245 7.64 1.67 -19.97
N VAL A 246 8.82 2.29 -20.11
CA VAL A 246 8.93 3.75 -20.13
C VAL A 246 8.13 4.33 -21.31
N GLU A 247 7.19 5.23 -21.01
CA GLU A 247 6.52 6.08 -22.01
C GLU A 247 7.06 7.52 -21.89
N PRO A 248 7.04 8.32 -22.97
CA PRO A 248 7.40 9.73 -22.91
C PRO A 248 6.56 10.51 -21.87
N ASP A 249 7.13 11.58 -21.33
CA ASP A 249 6.44 12.57 -20.50
C ASP A 249 5.82 12.08 -19.19
N GLN A 250 6.17 10.86 -18.73
CA GLN A 250 5.65 10.34 -17.46
C GLN A 250 6.33 10.93 -16.21
N GLY A 251 7.50 11.57 -16.35
CA GLY A 251 8.30 12.07 -15.22
C GLY A 251 8.63 10.97 -14.20
N ASN A 252 8.81 11.33 -12.92
CA ASN A 252 8.97 10.33 -11.86
C ASN A 252 7.62 9.62 -11.61
N ILE A 253 7.56 8.32 -11.89
CA ILE A 253 6.35 7.50 -11.68
C ILE A 253 6.08 7.23 -10.19
N LEU A 254 7.09 7.35 -9.32
CA LEU A 254 6.98 7.19 -7.87
C LEU A 254 6.72 8.52 -7.16
N LEU A 255 6.15 9.52 -7.85
CA LEU A 255 5.85 10.82 -7.26
C LEU A 255 4.83 10.72 -6.11
N ASN A 256 3.77 9.93 -6.31
CA ASN A 256 2.72 9.66 -5.33
C ASN A 256 1.90 8.43 -5.73
N ASP A 257 1.09 7.91 -4.81
CA ASP A 257 0.31 6.68 -5.01
C ASP A 257 -0.71 6.80 -6.14
N LYS A 258 -1.39 7.95 -6.27
CA LYS A 258 -2.41 8.19 -7.28
C LYS A 258 -1.82 8.09 -8.69
N LYS A 259 -0.69 8.76 -8.93
CA LYS A 259 0.03 8.68 -10.21
C LYS A 259 0.54 7.27 -10.46
N PHE A 260 1.21 6.67 -9.48
CA PHE A 260 1.83 5.36 -9.62
C PHE A 260 0.80 4.27 -9.92
N VAL A 261 -0.27 4.17 -9.13
CA VAL A 261 -1.30 3.13 -9.29
C VAL A 261 -2.08 3.31 -10.60
N THR A 262 -2.39 4.56 -10.99
CA THR A 262 -3.05 4.83 -12.28
C THR A 262 -2.19 4.35 -13.45
N LEU A 263 -0.89 4.66 -13.45
CA LEU A 263 0.03 4.24 -14.49
C LEU A 263 0.27 2.71 -14.46
N LEU A 264 0.33 2.12 -13.27
CA LEU A 264 0.50 0.67 -13.10
C LEU A 264 -0.65 -0.08 -13.77
N TYR A 265 -1.90 0.27 -13.46
CA TYR A 265 -3.07 -0.38 -14.06
C TYR A 265 -3.09 -0.17 -15.58
N LYS A 266 -2.78 1.05 -16.05
CA LYS A 266 -2.68 1.35 -17.48
C LYS A 266 -1.67 0.45 -18.20
N GLN A 267 -0.49 0.18 -17.61
CA GLN A 267 0.50 -0.73 -18.19
C GLN A 267 0.01 -2.17 -18.33
N HIS A 268 -0.93 -2.57 -17.47
CA HIS A 268 -1.56 -3.88 -17.50
C HIS A 268 -2.87 -3.91 -18.31
N HIS A 269 -3.15 -2.87 -19.10
CA HIS A 269 -4.39 -2.73 -19.87
C HIS A 269 -5.66 -2.76 -19.00
N ASP A 270 -5.53 -2.26 -17.77
CA ASP A 270 -6.60 -2.16 -16.78
C ASP A 270 -6.78 -0.68 -16.37
N ASN A 271 -7.88 -0.38 -15.67
CA ASN A 271 -8.20 0.97 -15.19
C ASN A 271 -8.40 0.97 -13.67
N PHE A 272 -7.65 1.82 -12.97
CA PHE A 272 -7.87 2.05 -11.56
C PHE A 272 -9.00 3.07 -11.35
N THR A 273 -10.13 2.64 -10.79
CA THR A 273 -11.34 3.47 -10.70
C THR A 273 -11.58 4.08 -9.32
N ASP A 274 -11.03 3.50 -8.25
CA ASP A 274 -11.30 3.91 -6.86
C ASP A 274 -10.20 4.83 -6.31
N LEU A 275 -10.22 6.09 -6.74
CA LEU A 275 -9.23 7.09 -6.33
C LEU A 275 -9.27 7.42 -4.83
N SER A 276 -10.36 7.10 -4.11
CA SER A 276 -10.46 7.30 -2.66
C SER A 276 -9.47 6.45 -1.86
N LYS A 277 -8.86 5.45 -2.50
CA LYS A 277 -7.84 4.56 -1.92
C LYS A 277 -6.45 5.18 -1.83
N VAL A 278 -6.23 6.26 -2.59
CA VAL A 278 -4.91 6.86 -2.80
C VAL A 278 -4.97 8.39 -2.70
N THR A 279 -6.10 8.95 -2.29
CA THR A 279 -6.31 10.39 -2.11
C THR A 279 -6.81 10.62 -0.69
N ASP A 280 -6.24 11.60 0.00
CA ASP A 280 -6.63 12.00 1.36
C ASP A 280 -7.22 13.42 1.39
N ALA A 281 -7.74 13.84 2.55
CA ALA A 281 -8.21 15.20 2.73
C ALA A 281 -7.01 16.14 2.77
N GLY A 282 -7.12 17.29 2.10
CA GLY A 282 -6.05 18.29 2.09
C GLY A 282 -5.84 18.93 3.47
N GLU A 283 -4.65 19.47 3.71
CA GLU A 283 -4.27 20.04 5.02
C GLU A 283 -5.23 21.12 5.49
N LYS A 284 -5.67 22.00 4.59
CA LYS A 284 -6.67 23.02 4.91
C LYS A 284 -7.94 22.45 5.54
N ILE A 285 -8.42 21.30 5.08
CA ILE A 285 -9.61 20.63 5.65
C ILE A 285 -9.28 20.10 7.04
N LYS A 286 -8.12 19.46 7.20
CA LYS A 286 -7.68 18.89 8.49
C LYS A 286 -7.46 20.00 9.52
N ASN A 287 -6.75 21.06 9.17
CA ASN A 287 -6.51 22.22 10.03
C ASN A 287 -7.82 22.89 10.45
N SER A 288 -8.80 23.02 9.54
CA SER A 288 -10.14 23.53 9.91
C SER A 288 -10.86 22.65 10.94
N ILE A 289 -10.65 21.32 10.91
CA ILE A 289 -11.18 20.40 11.92
C ILE A 289 -10.43 20.58 13.25
N TYR A 290 -9.10 20.68 13.20
CA TYR A 290 -8.27 20.87 14.40
C TYR A 290 -8.58 22.20 15.09
N ASP A 291 -8.68 23.30 14.35
CA ASP A 291 -9.08 24.61 14.85
C ASP A 291 -10.46 24.56 15.54
N PHE A 292 -11.43 23.89 14.90
CA PHE A 292 -12.76 23.72 15.48
C PHE A 292 -12.72 23.00 16.83
N VAL A 293 -11.95 21.90 16.90
CA VAL A 293 -11.79 21.09 18.12
C VAL A 293 -11.03 21.89 19.18
N ALA A 294 -9.92 22.55 18.82
CA ALA A 294 -9.08 23.33 19.71
C ALA A 294 -9.87 24.46 20.39
N ASP A 295 -10.71 25.17 19.64
CA ASP A 295 -11.51 26.29 20.14
C ASP A 295 -12.69 25.86 21.03
N ALA A 296 -13.10 24.60 21.00
CA ALA A 296 -14.26 24.11 21.76
C ALA A 296 -14.00 24.12 23.27
N LYS A 297 -15.01 24.28 24.13
CA LYS A 297 -14.81 23.95 25.55
C LYS A 297 -14.95 22.45 25.77
N LYS A 298 -15.93 21.85 25.12
CA LYS A 298 -16.23 20.42 25.12
C LYS A 298 -16.90 20.06 23.80
N VAL A 299 -16.30 19.10 23.10
CA VAL A 299 -16.77 18.65 21.79
C VAL A 299 -17.21 17.20 21.83
N VAL A 300 -18.30 16.91 21.11
CA VAL A 300 -18.85 15.57 20.91
C VAL A 300 -19.02 15.34 19.41
N LEU A 301 -18.67 14.14 18.95
CA LEU A 301 -18.92 13.70 17.59
C LEU A 301 -20.21 12.88 17.58
N VAL A 302 -21.16 13.28 16.76
CA VAL A 302 -22.50 12.68 16.70
C VAL A 302 -22.72 12.10 15.31
N VAL A 303 -23.10 10.84 15.25
CA VAL A 303 -23.21 10.11 13.99
C VAL A 303 -24.63 9.61 13.81
N ASP A 304 -25.18 9.93 12.63
CA ASP A 304 -26.34 9.26 12.10
C ASP A 304 -25.89 7.97 11.39
N CYS A 305 -26.05 6.83 12.07
CA CYS A 305 -25.59 5.54 11.57
C CYS A 305 -26.38 5.02 10.37
N GLU A 306 -27.62 5.50 10.16
CA GLU A 306 -28.47 5.10 9.03
C GLU A 306 -28.00 5.78 7.75
N ASN A 307 -27.63 7.06 7.84
CA ASN A 307 -27.25 7.87 6.68
C ASN A 307 -25.74 7.94 6.43
N SER A 308 -24.90 7.40 7.32
CA SER A 308 -23.44 7.47 7.20
C SER A 308 -22.77 6.12 6.93
N ASP A 309 -21.63 6.12 6.23
CA ASP A 309 -20.79 4.94 6.02
C ASP A 309 -19.76 4.76 7.17
N PRO A 310 -19.80 3.64 7.93
CA PRO A 310 -18.88 3.39 9.03
C PRO A 310 -17.41 3.29 8.60
N TYR A 311 -17.15 2.82 7.38
CA TYR A 311 -15.80 2.67 6.86
C TYR A 311 -15.20 4.00 6.45
N LYS A 312 -16.01 4.91 5.87
CA LYS A 312 -15.56 6.27 5.55
C LYS A 312 -15.29 7.07 6.82
N LEU A 313 -16.18 7.00 7.82
CA LEU A 313 -15.93 7.69 9.09
C LEU A 313 -14.69 7.13 9.80
N THR A 314 -14.49 5.81 9.77
CA THR A 314 -13.27 5.20 10.31
C THR A 314 -12.03 5.70 9.57
N ALA A 315 -12.09 5.81 8.23
CA ALA A 315 -11.02 6.38 7.43
C ALA A 315 -10.75 7.84 7.82
N THR A 316 -11.79 8.66 8.01
CA THR A 316 -11.66 10.03 8.50
C THR A 316 -10.91 10.08 9.83
N LEU A 317 -11.36 9.34 10.85
CA LEU A 317 -10.71 9.32 12.17
C LEU A 317 -9.25 8.84 12.10
N ASN A 318 -8.97 7.84 11.27
CA ASN A 318 -7.61 7.31 11.11
C ASN A 318 -6.64 8.34 10.51
N ASN A 319 -7.10 9.17 9.57
CA ASN A 319 -6.28 10.15 8.86
C ASN A 319 -6.20 11.53 9.56
N LEU A 320 -6.92 11.74 10.67
CA LEU A 320 -6.78 12.91 11.55
C LEU A 320 -5.70 12.65 12.61
N ASP A 321 -4.98 13.67 13.05
CA ASP A 321 -3.98 13.53 14.11
C ASP A 321 -4.65 13.14 15.45
N THR A 322 -3.99 12.28 16.22
CA THR A 322 -4.56 11.70 17.45
C THR A 322 -4.60 12.72 18.59
N ASP A 323 -3.58 13.56 18.71
CA ASP A 323 -3.45 14.54 19.77
C ASP A 323 -4.36 15.74 19.50
N GLU A 324 -4.47 16.16 18.23
CA GLU A 324 -5.37 17.25 17.82
C GLU A 324 -6.85 16.93 18.08
N ILE A 325 -7.27 15.66 17.93
CA ILE A 325 -8.66 15.25 18.17
C ILE A 325 -8.93 14.72 19.57
N ALA A 326 -7.92 14.68 20.46
CA ALA A 326 -8.03 14.10 21.80
C ALA A 326 -9.06 14.82 22.69
N LYS A 327 -9.42 16.07 22.36
CA LYS A 327 -10.43 16.86 23.07
C LYS A 327 -11.87 16.42 22.78
N ILE A 328 -12.09 15.57 21.78
CA ILE A 328 -13.38 14.93 21.53
C ILE A 328 -13.71 14.01 22.70
N SER A 329 -14.70 14.41 23.47
CA SER A 329 -15.04 13.75 24.73
C SER A 329 -15.67 12.37 24.53
N LYS A 330 -16.51 12.22 23.50
CA LYS A 330 -17.12 10.96 23.10
C LYS A 330 -17.65 11.02 21.67
N ILE A 331 -17.83 9.84 21.07
CA ILE A 331 -18.56 9.61 19.83
C ILE A 331 -19.90 8.97 20.20
N ILE A 332 -21.01 9.59 19.79
CA ILE A 332 -22.35 9.05 20.00
C ILE A 332 -22.90 8.54 18.69
N LEU A 333 -23.15 7.23 18.63
CA LEU A 333 -23.68 6.53 17.48
C LEU A 333 -25.19 6.34 17.67
N TYR A 334 -26.00 7.07 16.90
CA TYR A 334 -27.45 6.89 16.87
C TYR A 334 -27.80 5.88 15.81
N ASN A 335 -28.23 4.71 16.26
CA ASN A 335 -28.36 3.53 15.43
C ASN A 335 -29.76 2.91 15.50
N ASP A 336 -30.07 2.02 14.57
CA ASP A 336 -31.25 1.16 14.57
C ASP A 336 -30.87 -0.29 14.20
N ILE A 337 -31.88 -1.15 14.06
CA ILE A 337 -31.68 -2.57 13.70
C ILE A 337 -31.23 -2.81 12.25
N HIS A 338 -31.31 -1.81 11.38
CA HIS A 338 -31.01 -1.92 9.95
C HIS A 338 -29.65 -1.38 9.57
N ALA A 339 -29.02 -0.55 10.41
CA ALA A 339 -27.69 -0.07 10.08
C ALA A 339 -26.62 -1.17 10.18
N SER A 340 -25.48 -0.86 9.58
CA SER A 340 -24.36 -1.78 9.47
C SER A 340 -23.86 -2.28 10.83
N THR A 341 -23.67 -3.59 10.96
CA THR A 341 -23.02 -4.19 12.12
C THR A 341 -21.58 -3.71 12.31
N ALA A 342 -20.97 -3.13 11.26
CA ALA A 342 -19.62 -2.56 11.31
C ALA A 342 -19.52 -1.38 12.29
N TRP A 343 -20.62 -0.70 12.64
CA TRP A 343 -20.61 0.34 13.67
C TRP A 343 -20.10 -0.17 15.02
N GLY A 344 -20.38 -1.43 15.37
CA GLY A 344 -19.87 -2.05 16.59
C GLY A 344 -18.35 -2.27 16.60
N LEU A 345 -17.68 -2.13 15.46
CA LEU A 345 -16.23 -2.18 15.37
C LEU A 345 -15.58 -0.81 15.50
N LEU A 346 -16.33 0.28 15.34
CA LEU A 346 -15.80 1.64 15.41
C LEU A 346 -15.06 1.90 16.73
N THR A 347 -15.53 1.33 17.84
CA THR A 347 -14.87 1.41 19.16
C THR A 347 -13.39 1.01 19.11
N ASN A 348 -13.02 0.05 18.26
CA ASN A 348 -11.62 -0.40 18.12
C ASN A 348 -10.76 0.56 17.29
N TYR A 349 -11.38 1.48 16.54
CA TYR A 349 -10.73 2.42 15.62
C TYR A 349 -10.96 3.88 16.02
N ALA A 350 -11.62 4.14 17.15
CA ALA A 350 -11.94 5.47 17.65
C ALA A 350 -10.76 6.18 18.35
N LYS A 351 -9.52 5.69 18.16
CA LYS A 351 -8.30 6.28 18.76
C LYS A 351 -8.36 6.53 20.28
N GLY A 352 -9.07 5.67 21.01
CA GLY A 352 -9.25 5.79 22.46
C GLY A 352 -10.38 6.72 22.90
N ILE A 353 -11.09 7.38 21.97
CA ILE A 353 -12.30 8.16 22.27
C ILE A 353 -13.42 7.20 22.69
N GLU A 354 -14.15 7.56 23.75
CA GLU A 354 -15.30 6.80 24.22
C GLU A 354 -16.39 6.73 23.14
N VAL A 355 -16.90 5.53 22.84
CA VAL A 355 -17.99 5.33 21.86
C VAL A 355 -19.25 4.87 22.58
N GLU A 356 -20.28 5.71 22.54
CA GLU A 356 -21.62 5.45 23.08
C GLU A 356 -22.54 4.96 21.95
N HIS A 357 -23.14 3.77 22.10
CA HIS A 357 -24.12 3.24 21.16
C HIS A 357 -25.54 3.46 21.66
N ILE A 358 -26.31 4.28 20.96
CA ILE A 358 -27.73 4.51 21.25
C ILE A 358 -28.56 3.78 20.21
N MET A 359 -29.05 2.60 20.59
CA MET A 359 -29.98 1.81 19.77
C MET A 359 -31.39 2.38 19.88
N THR A 360 -31.95 2.78 18.75
CA THR A 360 -33.30 3.30 18.65
C THR A 360 -34.26 2.18 18.24
N GLU A 361 -35.24 1.91 19.08
CA GLU A 361 -36.31 0.97 18.76
C GLU A 361 -37.32 1.61 17.81
N ARG A 362 -37.62 0.93 16.70
CA ARG A 362 -38.67 1.37 15.77
C ARG A 362 -40.04 1.01 16.33
N VAL A 363 -40.96 1.98 16.34
CA VAL A 363 -42.38 1.74 16.68
C VAL A 363 -43.17 1.26 15.46
N LYS A 364 -42.73 1.66 14.25
CA LYS A 364 -43.19 1.13 12.97
C LYS A 364 -41.95 0.81 12.13
N ASP A 365 -41.86 -0.40 11.59
CA ASP A 365 -40.67 -0.87 10.87
C ASP A 365 -40.27 0.06 9.72
N ASN A 366 -41.24 0.68 9.04
CA ASN A 366 -41.01 1.58 7.92
C ASN A 366 -40.70 3.04 8.28
N LYS A 367 -40.63 3.40 9.57
CA LYS A 367 -40.31 4.77 10.00
C LYS A 367 -39.12 4.74 10.95
N SER A 368 -38.04 5.39 10.53
CA SER A 368 -36.92 5.63 11.42
C SER A 368 -37.31 6.64 12.50
N LEU A 369 -36.77 6.43 13.71
CA LEU A 369 -36.84 7.37 14.82
C LEU A 369 -35.45 7.90 15.18
N VAL A 370 -34.44 7.57 14.36
CA VAL A 370 -33.04 7.93 14.56
C VAL A 370 -32.89 9.45 14.58
N ASP A 371 -33.46 10.17 13.62
CA ASP A 371 -33.32 11.64 13.51
C ASP A 371 -33.84 12.37 14.74
N ILE A 372 -34.99 11.93 15.27
CA ILE A 372 -35.60 12.49 16.48
C ILE A 372 -34.72 12.16 17.70
N ARG A 373 -34.20 10.93 17.80
CA ARG A 373 -33.33 10.54 18.90
C ARG A 373 -32.00 11.27 18.88
N LEU A 374 -31.39 11.43 17.71
CA LEU A 374 -30.17 12.20 17.51
C LEU A 374 -30.40 13.65 17.92
N SER A 375 -31.45 14.29 17.40
CA SER A 375 -31.76 15.69 17.71
C SER A 375 -32.01 15.92 19.20
N THR A 376 -32.85 15.08 19.82
CA THR A 376 -33.14 15.18 21.27
C THR A 376 -31.90 14.88 22.12
N GLY A 377 -31.04 13.97 21.67
CA GLY A 377 -29.79 13.65 22.32
C GLY A 377 -28.78 14.80 22.23
N VAL A 378 -28.61 15.45 21.08
CA VAL A 378 -27.78 16.65 20.92
C VAL A 378 -28.24 17.76 21.85
N CYS A 379 -29.56 18.05 21.91
CA CYS A 379 -30.10 19.02 22.86
C CYS A 379 -29.79 18.64 24.32
N ARG A 380 -29.90 17.36 24.68
CA ARG A 380 -29.55 16.88 26.02
C ARG A 380 -28.07 17.10 26.32
N GLU A 381 -27.18 16.78 25.40
CA GLU A 381 -25.74 16.99 25.57
C GLU A 381 -25.40 18.48 25.74
N PHE A 382 -26.07 19.36 24.99
CA PHE A 382 -25.91 20.80 25.10
C PHE A 382 -26.37 21.33 26.47
N PHE A 383 -27.63 21.09 26.84
CA PHE A 383 -28.23 21.68 28.03
C PHE A 383 -27.83 21.00 29.34
N ALA A 384 -27.65 19.68 29.36
CA ALA A 384 -27.38 18.93 30.59
C ALA A 384 -25.89 18.63 30.80
N ASN A 385 -25.13 18.42 29.72
CA ASN A 385 -23.75 17.95 29.81
C ASN A 385 -22.71 19.03 29.45
N GLY A 386 -23.16 20.25 29.16
CA GLY A 386 -22.32 21.41 28.90
C GLY A 386 -21.45 21.29 27.66
N VAL A 387 -21.90 20.52 26.66
CA VAL A 387 -21.26 20.43 25.35
C VAL A 387 -21.59 21.69 24.57
N ASP A 388 -20.60 22.42 24.08
CA ASP A 388 -20.80 23.64 23.29
C ASP A 388 -20.55 23.44 21.80
N SER A 389 -19.87 22.37 21.41
CA SER A 389 -19.43 22.13 20.04
C SER A 389 -19.77 20.71 19.58
N PHE A 390 -20.34 20.58 18.38
CA PHE A 390 -20.77 19.30 17.81
C PHE A 390 -20.16 19.07 16.43
N MET A 391 -19.53 17.90 16.26
CA MET A 391 -19.17 17.39 14.93
C MET A 391 -20.27 16.44 14.47
N LEU A 392 -21.14 16.88 13.56
CA LEU A 392 -22.26 16.11 13.06
C LEU A 392 -21.87 15.35 11.79
N VAL A 393 -21.96 14.02 11.84
CA VAL A 393 -21.75 13.15 10.68
C VAL A 393 -23.12 12.67 10.20
N SER A 394 -23.66 13.39 9.21
CA SER A 394 -24.85 13.00 8.45
C SER A 394 -24.96 13.85 7.19
N SER A 395 -25.53 13.28 6.13
CA SER A 395 -25.87 14.03 4.91
C SER A 395 -27.34 14.46 4.86
N ASP A 396 -28.13 14.12 5.88
CA ASP A 396 -29.54 14.44 5.93
C ASP A 396 -29.76 15.93 6.18
N SER A 397 -30.61 16.54 5.35
CA SER A 397 -31.00 17.95 5.47
C SER A 397 -31.88 18.23 6.68
N ASP A 398 -32.54 17.22 7.25
CA ASP A 398 -33.45 17.41 8.38
C ASP A 398 -32.72 17.94 9.63
N TYR A 399 -31.41 17.66 9.77
CA TYR A 399 -30.58 18.21 10.85
C TYR A 399 -30.31 19.71 10.73
N TRP A 400 -30.66 20.35 9.61
CA TRP A 400 -30.63 21.82 9.54
C TRP A 400 -31.50 22.43 10.64
N GLY A 401 -32.71 21.88 10.88
CA GLY A 401 -33.60 22.35 11.94
C GLY A 401 -32.98 22.23 13.34
N LEU A 402 -32.14 21.22 13.57
CA LEU A 402 -31.37 21.07 14.82
C LEU A 402 -30.31 22.17 14.97
N ILE A 403 -29.54 22.42 13.91
CA ILE A 403 -28.50 23.46 13.88
C ILE A 403 -29.14 24.83 14.14
N GLU A 404 -30.28 25.13 13.51
CA GLU A 404 -30.99 26.39 13.73
C GLU A 404 -31.55 26.55 15.15
N SER A 405 -31.93 25.44 15.78
CA SER A 405 -32.54 25.44 17.12
C SER A 405 -31.54 25.64 18.25
N LEU A 406 -30.23 25.53 17.97
CA LEU A 406 -29.15 25.69 18.96
C LEU A 406 -28.16 26.77 18.51
N PRO A 407 -28.57 28.06 18.46
CA PRO A 407 -27.74 29.15 17.95
C PRO A 407 -26.47 29.41 18.77
N ASP A 408 -26.48 29.02 20.06
CA ASP A 408 -25.35 29.16 20.97
C ASP A 408 -24.37 27.97 20.88
N ALA A 409 -24.71 26.91 20.15
CA ALA A 409 -23.84 25.77 19.90
C ALA A 409 -23.07 25.96 18.58
N ARG A 410 -21.83 25.48 18.55
CA ARG A 410 -21.01 25.47 17.33
C ARG A 410 -21.14 24.13 16.64
N PHE A 411 -21.22 24.15 15.31
CA PHE A 411 -21.33 22.94 14.50
C PHE A 411 -20.22 22.85 13.48
N LEU A 412 -19.74 21.63 13.26
CA LEU A 412 -18.96 21.20 12.11
C LEU A 412 -19.71 20.04 11.48
N VAL A 413 -19.95 20.08 10.17
CA VAL A 413 -20.75 19.04 9.50
C VAL A 413 -19.88 18.21 8.55
N MET A 414 -19.91 16.89 8.72
CA MET A 414 -19.19 15.94 7.87
C MET A 414 -20.20 15.20 6.98
N LEU A 415 -20.06 15.38 5.66
CA LEU A 415 -21.03 14.96 4.65
C LEU A 415 -20.48 13.80 3.80
N GLU A 416 -21.38 13.01 3.22
CA GLU A 416 -21.08 12.16 2.07
C GLU A 416 -21.46 12.90 0.78
N ARG A 417 -20.51 12.98 -0.16
CA ARG A 417 -20.63 13.73 -1.41
C ARG A 417 -21.79 13.24 -2.26
N GLY A 418 -22.02 11.94 -2.30
CA GLY A 418 -23.10 11.32 -3.07
C GLY A 418 -24.49 11.41 -2.43
N LYS A 419 -24.58 11.80 -1.15
CA LYS A 419 -25.83 11.86 -0.38
C LYS A 419 -26.24 13.29 0.01
N SER A 420 -25.38 14.27 -0.26
CA SER A 420 -25.60 15.67 0.14
C SER A 420 -26.28 16.49 -0.95
N SER A 421 -27.40 17.14 -0.60
CA SER A 421 -28.10 18.07 -1.50
C SER A 421 -27.31 19.37 -1.72
N PHE A 422 -27.63 20.11 -2.78
CA PHE A 422 -27.05 21.43 -3.00
C PHE A 422 -27.54 22.44 -1.93
N ASP A 423 -28.79 22.33 -1.53
CA ASP A 423 -29.46 23.28 -0.64
C ASP A 423 -28.85 23.28 0.77
N ILE A 424 -28.53 22.11 1.33
CA ILE A 424 -27.88 22.01 2.66
C ILE A 424 -26.50 22.66 2.65
N LYS A 425 -25.74 22.53 1.55
CA LYS A 425 -24.40 23.13 1.40
C LYS A 425 -24.49 24.64 1.37
N GLN A 426 -25.45 25.17 0.61
CA GLN A 426 -25.68 26.61 0.55
C GLN A 426 -26.10 27.16 1.92
N ALA A 427 -26.96 26.44 2.64
CA ALA A 427 -27.39 26.81 3.99
C ALA A 427 -26.21 26.87 4.97
N LEU A 428 -25.37 25.84 5.01
CA LEU A 428 -24.17 25.78 5.85
C LEU A 428 -23.21 26.93 5.54
N SER A 429 -22.90 27.16 4.26
CA SER A 429 -22.04 28.26 3.84
C SER A 429 -22.60 29.63 4.18
N SER A 430 -23.93 29.82 4.09
CA SER A 430 -24.57 31.10 4.42
C SER A 430 -24.47 31.49 5.90
N ARG A 431 -24.23 30.50 6.78
CA ARG A 431 -24.05 30.69 8.22
C ARG A 431 -22.60 30.52 8.68
N GLU A 432 -21.66 30.48 7.74
CA GLU A 432 -20.23 30.27 8.03
C GLU A 432 -19.97 28.98 8.82
N ILE A 433 -20.83 27.97 8.65
CA ILE A 433 -20.65 26.66 9.28
C ILE A 433 -19.72 25.85 8.39
N PHE A 434 -18.57 25.48 8.95
CA PHE A 434 -17.61 24.65 8.24
C PHE A 434 -18.18 23.25 7.99
N TYR A 435 -17.98 22.75 6.76
CA TYR A 435 -18.32 21.38 6.41
C TYR A 435 -17.22 20.75 5.55
N CYS A 436 -17.07 19.44 5.64
CA CYS A 436 -16.15 18.67 4.84
C CYS A 436 -16.78 17.36 4.35
N TYR A 437 -16.17 16.73 3.34
CA TYR A 437 -16.63 15.43 2.87
C TYR A 437 -15.82 14.31 3.50
N ILE A 438 -16.48 13.33 4.11
CA ILE A 438 -15.80 12.14 4.62
C ILE A 438 -15.22 11.28 3.50
N ASP A 439 -15.73 11.44 2.27
CA ASP A 439 -15.18 10.80 1.05
C ASP A 439 -13.78 11.28 0.68
N ASP A 440 -13.37 12.47 1.17
CA ASP A 440 -12.07 13.04 0.82
C ASP A 440 -10.94 12.35 1.60
N PHE A 441 -11.25 11.69 2.72
CA PHE A 441 -10.25 11.02 3.55
C PHE A 441 -9.88 9.64 2.99
N CYS A 442 -8.58 9.32 3.03
CA CYS A 442 -8.06 8.12 2.37
C CYS A 442 -8.61 6.82 2.97
N THR A 443 -9.35 6.07 2.17
CA THR A 443 -9.92 4.75 2.54
C THR A 443 -8.97 3.59 2.21
N GLY A 444 -7.77 3.87 1.70
CA GLY A 444 -6.72 2.89 1.42
C GLY A 444 -6.23 2.18 2.68
N ASN A 445 -6.16 2.92 3.79
CA ASN A 445 -5.69 2.47 5.09
C ASN A 445 -6.81 1.87 5.96
N SER A 446 -8.07 1.92 5.52
CA SER A 446 -9.22 1.40 6.28
C SER A 446 -9.56 -0.07 5.94
N GLY A 447 -8.61 -0.81 5.36
CA GLY A 447 -8.79 -2.23 4.99
C GLY A 447 -9.04 -3.13 6.20
N ASP A 448 -8.43 -2.80 7.33
CA ASP A 448 -8.47 -3.62 8.54
C ASP A 448 -9.88 -3.72 9.14
N ILE A 449 -10.63 -2.61 9.21
CA ILE A 449 -12.00 -2.64 9.73
C ILE A 449 -12.95 -3.41 8.79
N LYS A 450 -12.78 -3.29 7.47
CA LYS A 450 -13.57 -4.05 6.49
C LYS A 450 -13.32 -5.55 6.65
N MET A 451 -12.05 -5.94 6.79
CA MET A 451 -11.68 -7.33 7.00
C MET A 451 -12.14 -7.86 8.36
N ALA A 452 -11.98 -7.08 9.42
CA ALA A 452 -12.46 -7.44 10.75
C ALA A 452 -13.99 -7.64 10.78
N ALA A 453 -14.75 -6.78 10.10
CA ALA A 453 -16.20 -6.90 9.94
C ALA A 453 -16.58 -8.20 9.23
N LEU A 454 -15.99 -8.44 8.06
CA LEU A 454 -16.27 -9.63 7.27
C LEU A 454 -15.88 -10.91 8.01
N ILE A 455 -14.69 -10.96 8.60
CA ILE A 455 -14.23 -12.12 9.39
C ILE A 455 -15.13 -12.33 10.61
N GLY A 456 -15.55 -11.26 11.27
CA GLY A 456 -16.47 -11.31 12.40
C GLY A 456 -17.81 -11.94 12.03
N GLU A 457 -18.42 -11.48 10.94
CA GLU A 457 -19.70 -12.02 10.45
C GLU A 457 -19.57 -13.46 9.93
N ILE A 458 -18.49 -13.78 9.21
CA ILE A 458 -18.20 -15.16 8.78
C ILE A 458 -18.05 -16.08 10.00
N LYS A 459 -17.33 -15.65 11.04
CA LYS A 459 -17.18 -16.44 12.28
C LYS A 459 -18.53 -16.69 12.95
N LYS A 460 -19.40 -15.68 13.05
CA LYS A 460 -20.76 -15.82 13.60
C LYS A 460 -21.59 -16.79 12.76
N TYR A 461 -21.55 -16.66 11.44
CA TYR A 461 -22.27 -17.53 10.52
C TYR A 461 -21.82 -18.99 10.65
N ILE A 462 -20.50 -19.23 10.65
CA ILE A 462 -19.94 -20.59 10.83
C ILE A 462 -20.34 -21.14 12.20
N ALA A 463 -20.20 -20.37 13.28
CA ALA A 463 -20.56 -20.83 14.63
C ALA A 463 -22.05 -21.19 14.76
N ALA A 464 -22.94 -20.47 14.06
CA ALA A 464 -24.37 -20.74 14.06
C ALA A 464 -24.77 -21.97 13.22
N LYS A 465 -24.01 -22.27 12.16
CA LYS A 465 -24.32 -23.36 11.22
C LYS A 465 -23.56 -24.65 11.48
N VAL A 466 -22.36 -24.57 12.04
CA VAL A 466 -21.45 -25.69 12.24
C VAL A 466 -21.23 -25.92 13.73
N ASN A 467 -21.99 -26.84 14.30
CA ASN A 467 -21.80 -27.33 15.66
C ASN A 467 -21.71 -28.86 15.65
N LEU A 468 -20.51 -29.39 15.42
CA LEU A 468 -20.23 -30.83 15.41
C LEU A 468 -19.45 -31.21 16.66
N ASN A 469 -20.09 -31.95 17.57
CA ASN A 469 -19.38 -32.59 18.68
C ASN A 469 -18.79 -33.92 18.22
N VAL A 470 -17.48 -33.90 17.99
CA VAL A 470 -16.72 -35.05 17.50
C VAL A 470 -16.77 -36.25 18.46
N ASN A 471 -16.89 -36.03 19.76
CA ASN A 471 -16.98 -37.13 20.73
C ASN A 471 -18.33 -37.82 20.65
N VAL A 472 -19.43 -37.05 20.55
CA VAL A 472 -20.78 -37.60 20.35
C VAL A 472 -20.86 -38.39 19.04
N MET A 473 -20.23 -37.89 17.98
CA MET A 473 -20.13 -38.60 16.70
C MET A 473 -19.39 -39.94 16.87
N LEU A 474 -18.26 -39.96 17.58
CA LEU A 474 -17.49 -41.18 17.81
C LEU A 474 -18.23 -42.20 18.65
N ASP A 475 -18.93 -41.76 19.70
CA ASP A 475 -19.75 -42.65 20.54
C ASP A 475 -20.83 -43.36 19.71
N GLU A 476 -21.49 -42.63 18.80
CA GLU A 476 -22.49 -43.19 17.89
C GLU A 476 -21.86 -44.13 16.85
N VAL A 477 -20.67 -43.80 16.33
CA VAL A 477 -19.92 -44.67 15.41
C VAL A 477 -19.53 -45.97 16.10
N TYR A 478 -18.97 -45.92 17.31
CA TYR A 478 -18.61 -47.12 18.06
C TYR A 478 -19.83 -47.99 18.38
N ARG A 479 -20.96 -47.36 18.74
CA ARG A 479 -22.22 -48.07 19.00
C ARG A 479 -22.79 -48.74 17.74
N SER A 480 -22.85 -48.02 16.62
CA SER A 480 -23.44 -48.52 15.37
C SER A 480 -22.58 -49.61 14.71
N THR A 481 -21.26 -49.47 14.76
CA THR A 481 -20.31 -50.45 14.21
C THR A 481 -20.05 -51.64 15.13
N ARG A 482 -20.45 -51.57 16.41
CA ARG A 482 -20.18 -52.56 17.47
C ARG A 482 -18.70 -52.87 17.67
N VAL A 483 -17.82 -51.95 17.29
CA VAL A 483 -16.38 -52.09 17.51
C VAL A 483 -16.09 -51.87 18.99
N ARG A 484 -15.31 -52.77 19.59
CA ARG A 484 -14.79 -52.61 20.95
C ARG A 484 -13.32 -52.21 20.88
N MET A 485 -13.01 -51.04 21.42
CA MET A 485 -11.65 -50.54 21.58
C MET A 485 -11.35 -50.36 23.07
N THR A 486 -10.09 -50.52 23.44
CA THR A 486 -9.58 -50.03 24.72
C THR A 486 -9.44 -48.51 24.67
N SER A 487 -9.40 -47.84 25.82
CA SER A 487 -9.21 -46.38 25.87
C SER A 487 -7.90 -45.92 25.21
N ALA A 488 -6.87 -46.78 25.17
CA ALA A 488 -5.63 -46.50 24.46
C ALA A 488 -5.82 -46.51 22.94
N GLU A 489 -6.58 -47.47 22.41
CA GLU A 489 -6.89 -47.58 20.99
C GLU A 489 -7.80 -46.44 20.52
N GLU A 490 -8.81 -46.05 21.31
CA GLU A 490 -9.66 -44.89 21.01
C GLU A 490 -8.85 -43.60 20.89
N LYS A 491 -7.91 -43.39 21.80
CA LYS A 491 -7.03 -42.20 21.77
C LYS A 491 -6.12 -42.20 20.55
N GLN A 492 -5.57 -43.36 20.16
CA GLN A 492 -4.76 -43.48 18.95
C GLN A 492 -5.60 -43.27 17.68
N PHE A 493 -6.80 -43.85 17.62
CA PHE A 493 -7.72 -43.67 16.51
C PHE A 493 -8.11 -42.20 16.34
N TYR A 494 -8.46 -41.53 17.44
CA TYR A 494 -8.75 -40.10 17.45
C TYR A 494 -7.58 -39.28 16.90
N GLN A 495 -6.36 -39.49 17.40
CA GLN A 495 -5.20 -38.73 16.95
C GLN A 495 -4.85 -38.98 15.47
N LYS A 496 -5.02 -40.21 14.99
CA LYS A 496 -4.59 -40.62 13.66
C LYS A 496 -5.59 -40.25 12.57
N TYR A 497 -6.89 -40.37 12.84
CA TYR A 497 -7.92 -40.25 11.80
C TYR A 497 -8.84 -39.04 12.01
N ILE A 498 -9.18 -38.72 13.25
CA ILE A 498 -10.19 -37.70 13.56
C ILE A 498 -9.55 -36.32 13.71
N LYS A 499 -8.48 -36.20 14.49
CA LYS A 499 -7.76 -34.93 14.70
C LYS A 499 -7.24 -34.30 13.39
N PRO A 500 -6.81 -35.06 12.36
CA PRO A 500 -6.37 -34.50 11.09
C PRO A 500 -7.49 -34.22 10.08
N MET A 501 -8.77 -34.28 10.47
CA MET A 501 -9.87 -33.87 9.59
C MET A 501 -9.69 -32.43 9.12
N HIS A 502 -10.09 -32.16 7.88
CA HIS A 502 -9.97 -30.84 7.27
C HIS A 502 -11.23 -30.50 6.46
N LEU A 503 -11.43 -29.20 6.23
CA LEU A 503 -12.53 -28.70 5.40
C LEU A 503 -12.04 -28.58 3.96
N VAL A 504 -12.89 -29.01 3.03
CA VAL A 504 -12.72 -28.81 1.59
C VAL A 504 -13.88 -27.95 1.10
N ILE A 505 -13.55 -26.92 0.31
CA ILE A 505 -14.52 -26.05 -0.34
C ILE A 505 -14.52 -26.43 -1.82
N GLU A 506 -15.65 -26.92 -2.32
CA GLU A 506 -15.85 -27.29 -3.71
C GLU A 506 -16.02 -26.03 -4.58
N ASP A 507 -15.84 -26.15 -5.90
CA ASP A 507 -15.92 -25.01 -6.84
C ASP A 507 -17.30 -24.32 -6.84
N ASP A 508 -18.35 -25.04 -6.45
CA ASP A 508 -19.71 -24.52 -6.28
C ASP A 508 -19.96 -23.88 -4.91
N GLY A 509 -18.94 -23.84 -4.04
CA GLY A 509 -18.99 -23.29 -2.69
C GLY A 509 -19.46 -24.26 -1.61
N ASN A 510 -19.77 -25.51 -1.93
CA ASN A 510 -20.15 -26.51 -0.93
C ASN A 510 -18.96 -26.88 -0.03
N VAL A 511 -19.22 -27.00 1.28
CA VAL A 511 -18.19 -27.32 2.27
C VAL A 511 -18.36 -28.75 2.76
N ARG A 512 -17.29 -29.55 2.68
CA ARG A 512 -17.24 -30.93 3.20
C ARG A 512 -16.16 -31.08 4.26
N ILE A 513 -16.41 -31.95 5.24
CA ILE A 513 -15.40 -32.39 6.21
C ILE A 513 -14.81 -33.71 5.71
N GLU A 514 -13.51 -33.74 5.44
CA GLU A 514 -12.82 -34.92 4.96
C GLU A 514 -11.83 -35.46 5.99
N LEU A 515 -11.82 -36.78 6.15
CA LEU A 515 -10.77 -37.51 6.84
C LEU A 515 -9.54 -37.53 5.92
N ARG A 516 -8.34 -37.34 6.49
CA ARG A 516 -7.09 -37.53 5.72
C ARG A 516 -7.07 -38.94 5.15
N SER A 517 -7.22 -39.08 3.84
CA SER A 517 -7.09 -40.35 3.15
C SER A 517 -5.65 -40.86 3.31
N LYS A 518 -5.50 -42.19 3.28
CA LYS A 518 -4.17 -42.81 3.23
C LYS A 518 -3.41 -42.45 1.98
#